data_AF-A0A1B2EDM3-F1
#
_entry.id   AF-A0A1B2EDM3-F1
#
_cell.length_a   1.000
_cell.length_b   1.000
_cell.length_c   1.000
_cell.angle_alpha   90.00
_cell.angle_beta   90.00
_cell.angle_gamma   90.00
#
_symmetry.space_group_name_H-M   'P 1'
#
loop_
_entity.id
_entity.type
_entity.pdbx_description
1 polymer ?
#
loop_
_entity_poly.entity_id
_entity_poly.type
_entity_poly.pdbx_seq_one_letter_code
_entity_poly.pdbx_strand_id
1 'polypeptide(L)' 'MNIIRVILAILLPPVGVLLTVGLGLHFWINILLTIFGYIPGIVHAVWIISSRAKERELRSSTYH' A
#
# COMPACT_ATOMS: atom_id res chain seq x y z
N MET A 1 -3.98 -8.48 -30.17
CA MET A 1 -4.30 -8.47 -28.73
C MET A 1 -4.87 -7.11 -28.38
N ASN A 2 -6.11 -7.04 -27.87
CA ASN A 2 -6.91 -5.81 -27.87
C ASN A 2 -6.46 -4.82 -26.77
N ILE A 3 -5.89 -3.69 -27.19
CA ILE A 3 -5.47 -2.54 -26.38
C ILE A 3 -6.53 -2.09 -25.37
N ILE A 4 -7.81 -2.21 -25.73
CA ILE A 4 -8.96 -1.90 -24.87
C ILE A 4 -8.95 -2.70 -23.57
N ARG A 5 -8.53 -3.98 -23.60
CA ARG A 5 -8.42 -4.81 -22.39
C ARG A 5 -7.28 -4.35 -21.48
N VAL A 6 -6.19 -3.84 -22.05
CA VAL A 6 -5.03 -3.35 -21.30
C VAL A 6 -5.40 -2.07 -20.55
N ILE A 7 -6.11 -1.14 -21.20
CA ILE A 7 -6.58 0.11 -20.58
C ILE A 7 -7.56 -0.18 -19.43
N LEU A 8 -8.51 -1.10 -19.64
CA LEU A 8 -9.44 -1.51 -18.58
C LEU A 8 -8.76 -2.25 -17.43
N ALA A 9 -7.70 -3.02 -17.69
CA ALA A 9 -6.91 -3.69 -16.64
C ALA A 9 -6.12 -2.71 -15.76
N ILE A 10 -5.67 -1.59 -16.32
CA ILE A 10 -4.94 -0.55 -15.58
C ILE A 10 -5.91 0.29 -14.73
N LEU A 11 -7.10 0.59 -15.25
CA LEU A 11 -8.12 1.39 -14.54
C LEU A 11 -8.92 0.57 -13.51
N LEU A 12 -9.14 -0.72 -13.78
CA LEU A 12 -9.82 -1.69 -12.92
C LEU A 12 -8.91 -2.92 -12.75
N PRO A 13 -7.89 -2.84 -11.87
CA PRO A 13 -6.96 -3.94 -11.60
C PRO A 13 -7.63 -5.30 -11.30
N PRO A 14 -8.78 -5.38 -10.60
CA PRO A 14 -9.42 -6.66 -10.32
C PRO A 14 -9.88 -7.39 -11.59
N VAL A 15 -10.38 -6.65 -12.60
CA VAL A 15 -10.96 -7.24 -13.82
C VAL A 15 -9.87 -7.72 -14.77
N GLY A 16 -8.76 -6.97 -14.86
CA GLY A 16 -7.60 -7.36 -15.68
C GLY A 16 -6.93 -8.63 -15.17
N VAL A 17 -6.77 -8.76 -13.85
CA VAL A 17 -6.16 -9.94 -13.23
C VAL A 17 -7.11 -11.15 -13.30
N LEU A 18 -8.42 -10.95 -13.06
CA LEU A 18 -9.44 -12.01 -13.20
C LEU A 18 -9.44 -12.68 -14.60
N LEU A 19 -9.22 -11.89 -15.66
CA LEU A 19 -9.22 -12.38 -17.05
C LEU A 19 -7.88 -12.97 -17.51
N THR A 20 -6.77 -12.67 -16.82
CA THR A 20 -5.41 -13.05 -17.27
C THR A 20 -4.83 -14.23 -16.49
N VAL A 21 -5.13 -14.35 -15.19
CA VAL A 21 -4.68 -15.48 -14.34
C VAL A 21 -5.83 -16.37 -13.86
N GLY A 22 -7.10 -16.03 -14.17
CA GLY A 22 -8.30 -16.69 -13.63
C GLY A 22 -8.54 -16.36 -12.14
N LEU A 23 -9.54 -17.01 -11.53
CA LEU A 23 -9.78 -17.06 -10.06
C LEU A 23 -8.71 -17.91 -9.34
N GLY A 24 -7.46 -17.82 -9.79
CA GLY A 24 -6.35 -18.62 -9.29
C GLY A 24 -5.80 -18.08 -7.97
N LEU A 25 -5.04 -18.95 -7.30
CA LEU A 25 -4.33 -18.68 -6.06
C LEU A 25 -3.41 -17.44 -6.17
N HIS A 26 -2.92 -17.12 -7.38
CA HIS A 26 -2.11 -15.93 -7.68
C HIS A 26 -2.85 -14.60 -7.47
N PHE A 27 -4.16 -14.51 -7.78
CA PHE A 27 -4.95 -13.30 -7.54
C PHE A 27 -5.11 -13.03 -6.05
N TRP A 28 -5.44 -14.08 -5.28
CA TRP A 28 -5.57 -14.01 -3.82
C TRP A 28 -4.26 -13.69 -3.12
N ILE A 29 -3.13 -14.28 -3.57
CA ILE A 29 -1.80 -13.95 -3.04
C ILE A 29 -1.47 -12.48 -3.28
N ASN A 30 -1.75 -11.92 -4.46
CA ASN A 30 -1.41 -10.52 -4.74
C ASN A 30 -2.26 -9.54 -3.91
N ILE A 31 -3.55 -9.83 -3.70
CA ILE A 31 -4.42 -9.05 -2.80
C ILE A 31 -3.88 -9.13 -1.36
N LEU A 32 -3.56 -10.33 -0.89
CA LEU A 32 -3.04 -10.53 0.46
C LEU A 32 -1.71 -9.79 0.64
N LEU A 33 -0.81 -9.87 -0.34
CA LEU A 33 0.49 -9.19 -0.31
C LEU A 33 0.34 -7.66 -0.34
N THR A 34 -0.65 -7.14 -1.08
CA THR A 34 -0.96 -5.71 -1.11
C THR A 34 -1.45 -5.22 0.25
N ILE A 35 -2.37 -5.94 0.87
CA ILE A 35 -2.88 -5.61 2.22
C ILE A 35 -1.75 -5.75 3.25
N PHE A 36 -0.97 -6.82 3.15
CA PHE A 36 0.12 -7.12 4.07
C PHE A 36 1.32 -6.17 3.92
N GLY A 37 1.53 -5.56 2.76
CA GLY A 37 2.53 -4.50 2.58
C GLY A 37 2.02 -3.11 2.99
N TYR A 38 0.71 -2.86 2.85
CA TYR A 38 0.10 -1.56 3.13
C TYR A 38 0.01 -1.26 4.62
N ILE A 39 -0.46 -2.21 5.44
CA ILE A 39 -0.60 -2.03 6.89
C ILE A 39 0.73 -1.73 7.60
N PRO A 40 1.81 -2.53 7.43
CA PRO A 40 3.09 -2.22 8.06
C PRO A 40 3.69 -0.91 7.54
N GLY A 41 3.44 -0.55 6.28
CA GLY A 41 3.83 0.74 5.72
C GLY A 41 3.19 1.93 6.46
N ILE A 42 1.88 1.85 6.73
CA ILE A 42 1.17 2.88 7.52
C ILE A 42 1.68 2.93 8.94
N VAL A 43 1.79 1.79 9.62
CA VAL A 43 2.26 1.73 11.01
C VAL A 43 3.67 2.32 11.13
N HIS A 44 4.56 1.99 10.19
CA HIS A 44 5.92 2.54 10.14
C HIS A 44 5.93 4.06 9.96
N ALA A 45 5.11 4.59 9.04
CA ALA A 45 5.00 6.03 8.83
C ALA A 45 4.49 6.76 10.08
N VAL A 46 3.45 6.22 10.74
CA VAL A 46 2.90 6.79 11.99
C VAL A 46 3.94 6.77 13.10
N TRP A 47 4.69 5.68 13.26
CA TRP A 47 5.75 5.58 14.27
C TRP A 47 6.86 6.61 14.05
N ILE A 48 7.32 6.80 12.81
CA ILE A 48 8.32 7.83 12.49
C ILE A 48 7.81 9.24 12.81
N ILE A 49 6.56 9.56 12.44
CA ILE A 49 5.99 10.89 12.69
C ILE A 49 5.89 11.15 14.19
N SER A 50 5.35 10.20 14.96
CA SER A 50 5.22 10.31 16.42
C SER A 50 6.56 10.40 17.12
N SER A 51 7.56 9.62 16.68
CA SER A 51 8.92 9.68 17.22
C SER A 51 9.56 11.05 17.01
N ARG A 52 9.43 11.62 15.80
CA ARG A 52 9.95 12.96 15.48
C ARG A 52 9.20 14.07 16.21
N ALA A 53 7.89 13.95 16.39
CA ALA A 53 7.08 14.92 17.13
C ALA A 53 7.54 15.04 18.58
N LYS A 54 7.75 13.91 19.25
CA LYS A 54 8.22 13.85 20.65
C LYS A 54 9.61 14.48 20.83
N GLU A 55 10.50 14.29 19.85
CA GLU A 55 11.85 14.86 19.89
C GLU A 55 11.86 16.40 19.74
N ARG A 56 10.87 16.96 19.02
CA ARG A 56 10.71 18.42 18.90
C ARG A 56 10.17 19.07 20.17
N GLU A 57 9.24 18.42 20.87
CA GLU A 57 8.74 18.89 22.17
C GLU A 57 9.82 18.86 23.26
N LEU A 58 10.60 17.78 23.33
CA LEU A 58 11.71 17.68 24.28
C LEU A 58 12.76 18.77 24.00
N ARG A 59 13.08 19.01 22.74
CA ARG A 59 14.03 20.05 22.35
C ARG A 59 13.48 21.46 22.50
N SER A 60 12.17 21.70 22.53
CA SER A 60 11.63 23.01 22.89
C SER A 60 11.63 23.25 24.40
N SER A 61 11.45 22.19 25.20
CA SER A 61 11.46 22.27 26.68
C SER A 61 12.86 22.51 27.25
N THR A 62 13.91 21.99 26.61
CA THR A 62 15.31 22.19 27.05
C THR A 62 15.86 23.61 26.76
N TYR A 63 15.19 24.41 25.93
CA TYR A 63 15.63 25.78 25.60
C TYR A 63 14.81 26.87 26.31
N HIS A 64 13.97 26.46 27.26
CA HIS A 64 13.33 27.33 28.25
C HIS A 64 14.00 27.13 29.62
#